data_AF-A0A843F548-F1
#
_entry.id   AF-A0A843F548-F1
#
_cell.length_a   1.000
_cell.length_b   1.000
_cell.length_c   1.000
_cell.angle_alpha   90.00
_cell.angle_beta   90.00
_cell.angle_gamma   90.00
#
_symmetry.space_group_name_H-M   'P 1'
#
loop_
_entity.id
_entity.type
_entity.pdbx_description
1 polymer ?
#
loop_
_entity_poly.entity_id
_entity_poly.type
_entity_poly.pdbx_seq_one_letter_code
_entity_poly.pdbx_strand_id
1 'polypeptide(L)'
;MDAKDKKIATDLAYEIIREVSIAIRPYAGTPEAGEKVKMGADGTPTSYIDIIAEDKVINILKNAPVLSYIISEEVGELKLGKGTKRSINLSEELKRDDLTEEETPKFIFLVDPIDGTSNAIKEIPAYGISIAVANVPEGRLATLNDVELGFISNFGNGNFFEAEKGKGCWLNNERVHPSDVINISQMTLGGFTKSGTSSASKLVDNARRMRVLGSVVLELSYVASGRYDAFLDLRGSRIIDVAASKLIVEEAGGIITSKHGEKLNNKLSIYEKAIVVAANNKILHKQIINILNDNEADIIGKVGIVSRVDQEKAILFSAKLVEYFLTNGIEVVVEKRLASKIEELKQDPKIEKIIEKIIKKCPDIAEALNDLNLNIDFMKIAKDTHEFECDMAVVLGGDGTLLRAQAKLKEETPLLGINMGTVGFLTDVEVKETFNALSKIIKGDYYKEKRSKLMVSHENHYFNAMNEVVIMTNKPAKMLHFEIQVDGETIEEVRADGLIISTPSGSTAYAMSAGGPIVDPKLEGLIIIPICPYKLGARPFIVSDTSEITVKLLKKGKSAVFVMDGQINEEADYLEEIKFKKADKDVYFIRTSSKYF
;
A
#
# COMPACT_ATOMS: atom_id res chain seq x y z
N MET A 1 -10.51 34.80 9.10
CA MET A 1 -11.42 35.15 10.21
C MET A 1 -10.83 36.29 11.02
N ASP A 2 -11.56 37.39 11.19
CA ASP A 2 -11.12 38.50 12.04
C ASP A 2 -11.39 38.21 13.54
N ALA A 3 -10.95 39.10 14.43
CA ALA A 3 -11.07 38.90 15.87
C ALA A 3 -12.53 38.92 16.39
N LYS A 4 -13.42 39.68 15.73
CA LYS A 4 -14.84 39.76 16.12
C LYS A 4 -15.55 38.47 15.75
N ASP A 5 -15.29 37.99 14.55
CA ASP A 5 -15.81 36.75 14.02
C ASP A 5 -15.33 35.54 14.85
N LYS A 6 -14.04 35.49 15.20
CA LYS A 6 -13.49 34.47 16.11
C LYS A 6 -14.21 34.46 17.46
N LYS A 7 -14.45 35.64 18.05
CA LYS A 7 -15.19 35.75 19.32
C LYS A 7 -16.61 35.17 19.22
N ILE A 8 -17.35 35.53 18.17
CA ILE A 8 -18.71 34.98 17.95
C ILE A 8 -18.68 33.47 17.82
N ALA A 9 -17.74 32.93 17.03
CA ALA A 9 -17.60 31.49 16.85
C ALA A 9 -17.23 30.76 18.15
N THR A 10 -16.33 31.33 18.96
CA THR A 10 -15.96 30.80 20.28
C THR A 10 -17.14 30.80 21.24
N ASP A 11 -17.88 31.91 21.34
CA ASP A 11 -19.05 32.02 22.23
C ASP A 11 -20.12 30.97 21.87
N LEU A 12 -20.38 30.77 20.56
CA LEU A 12 -21.27 29.73 20.06
C LEU A 12 -20.75 28.32 20.37
N ALA A 13 -19.46 28.05 20.18
CA ALA A 13 -18.87 26.74 20.49
C ALA A 13 -19.00 26.42 22.00
N TYR A 14 -18.71 27.38 22.88
CA TYR A 14 -18.88 27.21 24.32
C TYR A 14 -20.34 26.94 24.71
N GLU A 15 -21.28 27.67 24.09
CA GLU A 15 -22.71 27.43 24.31
C GLU A 15 -23.12 26.02 23.87
N ILE A 16 -22.70 25.58 22.68
CA ILE A 16 -22.96 24.25 22.15
C ILE A 16 -22.44 23.17 23.11
N ILE A 17 -21.18 23.25 23.51
CA ILE A 17 -20.55 22.25 24.39
C ILE A 17 -21.30 22.15 25.71
N ARG A 18 -21.64 23.30 26.32
CA ARG A 18 -22.36 23.34 27.60
C ARG A 18 -23.76 22.73 27.47
N GLU A 19 -24.52 23.14 26.46
CA GLU A 19 -25.90 22.73 26.28
C GLU A 19 -26.03 21.27 25.84
N VAL A 20 -25.13 20.78 24.98
CA VAL A 20 -25.07 19.35 24.61
C VAL A 20 -24.74 18.51 25.83
N SER A 21 -23.73 18.89 26.63
CA SER A 21 -23.37 18.18 27.86
C SER A 21 -24.55 18.03 28.83
N ILE A 22 -25.37 19.08 28.98
CA ILE A 22 -26.58 19.05 29.80
C ILE A 22 -27.63 18.13 29.18
N ALA A 23 -27.85 18.22 27.87
CA ALA A 23 -28.91 17.49 27.17
C ALA A 23 -28.71 15.97 27.18
N ILE A 24 -27.46 15.49 27.03
CA ILE A 24 -27.16 14.06 26.95
C ILE A 24 -27.03 13.40 28.33
N ARG A 25 -26.77 14.17 29.40
CA ARG A 25 -26.49 13.64 30.74
C ARG A 25 -27.57 12.69 31.28
N PRO A 26 -28.88 12.92 31.09
CA PRO A 26 -29.91 11.99 31.55
C PRO A 26 -29.92 10.63 30.83
N TYR A 27 -29.28 10.55 29.66
CA TYR A 27 -29.34 9.41 28.75
C TYR A 27 -28.06 8.57 28.76
N ALA A 28 -26.90 9.17 29.05
CA ALA A 28 -25.64 8.43 29.16
C ALA A 28 -25.77 7.26 30.17
N GLY A 29 -25.29 6.07 29.79
CA GLY A 29 -25.42 4.84 30.58
C GLY A 29 -26.80 4.15 30.53
N THR A 30 -27.78 4.70 29.81
CA THR A 30 -29.13 4.11 29.70
C THR A 30 -29.26 3.22 28.45
N PRO A 31 -30.11 2.17 28.48
CA PRO A 31 -30.43 1.39 27.27
C PRO A 31 -31.09 2.22 26.17
N GLU A 32 -31.94 3.18 26.54
CA GLU A 32 -32.66 4.08 25.64
C GLU A 32 -31.70 4.90 24.76
N ALA A 33 -30.56 5.33 25.31
CA ALA A 33 -29.54 6.06 24.54
C ALA A 33 -29.01 5.29 23.33
N GLY A 34 -28.99 3.96 23.40
CA GLY A 34 -28.51 3.09 22.32
C GLY A 34 -29.57 2.62 21.33
N GLU A 35 -30.83 3.05 21.48
CA GLU A 35 -31.88 2.72 20.53
C GLU A 35 -31.58 3.35 19.17
N LYS A 36 -31.65 2.53 18.12
CA LYS A 36 -31.39 2.97 16.75
C LYS A 36 -32.61 3.68 16.20
N VAL A 37 -32.48 4.96 15.89
CA VAL A 37 -33.61 5.82 15.49
C VAL A 37 -33.70 5.97 13.97
N LYS A 38 -32.56 6.20 13.31
CA LYS A 38 -32.48 6.45 11.86
C LYS A 38 -31.10 6.06 11.32
N MET A 39 -30.89 6.27 10.02
CA MET A 39 -29.56 6.24 9.40
C MET A 39 -29.01 7.67 9.32
N GLY A 40 -27.75 7.86 9.68
CA GLY A 40 -27.02 9.12 9.57
C GLY A 40 -26.71 9.47 8.12
N ALA A 41 -26.27 10.72 7.88
CA ALA A 41 -25.93 11.21 6.53
C ALA A 41 -24.64 10.56 5.99
N ASP A 42 -23.83 10.02 6.89
CA ASP A 42 -22.64 9.20 6.64
C ASP A 42 -22.95 7.73 6.27
N GLY A 43 -24.21 7.30 6.40
CA GLY A 43 -24.66 5.93 6.16
C GLY A 43 -24.48 4.97 7.34
N THR A 44 -24.32 5.45 8.58
CA THR A 44 -24.25 4.60 9.78
C THR A 44 -25.52 4.69 10.64
N PRO A 45 -25.85 3.65 11.43
CA PRO A 45 -27.03 3.70 12.30
C PRO A 45 -26.85 4.71 13.44
N THR A 46 -27.72 5.71 13.52
CA THR A 46 -27.74 6.75 14.54
C THR A 46 -28.39 6.25 15.83
N SER A 47 -27.75 6.49 16.98
CA SER A 47 -28.35 6.19 18.29
C SER A 47 -29.19 7.37 18.79
N TYR A 48 -30.13 7.11 19.71
CA TYR A 48 -31.02 8.15 20.22
C TYR A 48 -30.28 9.31 20.90
N ILE A 49 -29.19 9.01 21.62
CA ILE A 49 -28.36 10.03 22.28
C ILE A 49 -27.69 10.99 21.28
N ASP A 50 -27.32 10.50 20.09
CA ASP A 50 -26.72 11.31 19.03
C ASP A 50 -27.73 12.32 18.48
N ILE A 51 -29.00 11.92 18.32
CA ILE A 51 -30.10 12.82 17.90
C ILE A 51 -30.30 13.95 18.90
N ILE A 52 -30.30 13.64 20.21
CA ILE A 52 -30.50 14.63 21.26
C ILE A 52 -29.38 15.69 21.22
N ALA A 53 -28.13 15.25 21.06
CA ALA A 53 -26.99 16.14 20.95
C ALA A 53 -27.05 16.98 19.67
N GLU A 54 -27.29 16.35 18.53
CA GLU A 54 -27.36 17.00 17.22
C GLU A 54 -28.47 18.06 17.16
N ASP A 55 -29.68 17.74 17.65
CA ASP A 55 -30.79 18.69 17.69
C ASP A 55 -30.44 19.92 18.53
N LYS A 56 -29.64 19.74 19.59
CA LYS A 56 -29.19 20.85 20.42
C LYS A 56 -28.20 21.74 19.68
N VAL A 57 -27.23 21.16 18.96
CA VAL A 57 -26.29 21.89 18.09
C VAL A 57 -27.05 22.71 17.05
N ILE A 58 -27.98 22.08 16.33
CA ILE A 58 -28.76 22.72 15.26
C ILE A 58 -29.60 23.87 15.80
N ASN A 59 -30.26 23.69 16.96
CA ASN A 59 -31.10 24.73 17.53
C ASN A 59 -30.31 25.97 17.95
N ILE A 60 -29.11 25.80 18.49
CA ILE A 60 -28.23 26.92 18.86
C ILE A 60 -27.79 27.66 17.59
N LEU A 61 -27.23 26.94 16.62
CA LEU A 61 -26.73 27.55 15.38
C LEU A 61 -27.85 28.15 14.52
N LYS A 62 -29.05 27.56 14.51
CA LYS A 62 -30.22 28.11 13.81
C LYS A 62 -30.60 29.49 14.38
N ASN A 63 -30.52 29.66 15.70
CA ASN A 63 -30.89 30.90 16.38
C ASN A 63 -29.73 31.89 16.51
N ALA A 64 -28.54 31.53 16.01
CA ALA A 64 -27.38 32.41 16.02
C ALA A 64 -27.63 33.70 15.20
N PRO A 65 -27.02 34.83 15.59
CA PRO A 65 -27.20 36.12 14.91
C PRO A 65 -26.52 36.18 13.53
N VAL A 66 -25.70 35.18 13.20
CA VAL A 66 -24.92 35.08 11.96
C VAL A 66 -25.26 33.79 11.23
N LEU A 67 -25.10 33.79 9.90
CA LEU A 67 -25.23 32.59 9.10
C LEU A 67 -23.94 31.77 9.18
N SER A 68 -24.09 30.45 9.24
CA SER A 68 -22.99 29.48 9.22
C SER A 68 -23.35 28.27 8.37
N TYR A 69 -22.34 27.63 7.81
CA TYR A 69 -22.44 26.27 7.32
C TYR A 69 -22.11 25.30 8.45
N ILE A 70 -22.77 24.14 8.48
CA ILE A 70 -22.43 23.03 9.36
C ILE A 70 -22.22 21.76 8.54
N ILE A 71 -21.23 20.98 8.95
CA ILE A 71 -20.96 19.61 8.52
C ILE A 71 -21.07 18.73 9.78
N SER A 72 -22.04 17.83 9.81
CA SER A 72 -22.21 16.84 10.89
C SER A 72 -22.50 15.45 10.32
N GLU A 73 -22.10 14.41 11.06
CA GLU A 73 -22.35 13.00 10.78
C GLU A 73 -23.84 12.69 10.54
N GLU A 74 -24.74 13.28 11.33
CA GLU A 74 -26.13 12.83 11.42
C GLU A 74 -27.12 13.55 10.51
N VAL A 75 -26.77 14.76 10.09
CA VAL A 75 -27.62 15.63 9.27
C VAL A 75 -26.97 16.10 7.98
N GLY A 76 -25.68 15.82 7.79
CA GLY A 76 -24.94 16.17 6.60
C GLY A 76 -24.54 17.64 6.59
N GLU A 77 -24.83 18.31 5.47
CA GLU A 77 -24.42 19.69 5.20
C GLU A 77 -25.63 20.63 5.26
N LEU A 78 -25.64 21.57 6.21
CA LEU A 78 -26.73 22.55 6.37
C LEU A 78 -26.21 23.99 6.37
N LYS A 79 -27.09 24.92 5.99
CA LYS A 79 -26.98 26.35 6.24
C LYS A 79 -27.90 26.73 7.40
N LEU A 80 -27.34 27.31 8.46
CA LEU A 80 -28.01 27.68 9.71
C LEU A 80 -27.79 29.15 10.07
N GLY A 81 -28.69 29.73 10.86
CA GLY A 81 -28.55 31.08 11.44
C GLY A 81 -29.72 32.00 11.10
N LYS A 82 -29.98 33.02 11.92
CA LYS A 82 -31.09 33.97 11.76
C LYS A 82 -32.46 33.28 11.58
N GLY A 83 -32.68 32.15 12.27
CA GLY A 83 -33.87 31.31 12.15
C GLY A 83 -33.89 30.37 10.93
N THR A 84 -32.88 30.43 10.06
CA THR A 84 -32.77 29.63 8.83
C THR A 84 -32.29 28.21 9.14
N LYS A 85 -32.91 27.22 8.50
CA LYS A 85 -32.40 25.84 8.39
C LYS A 85 -32.64 25.33 6.98
N ARG A 86 -31.57 25.12 6.21
CA ARG A 86 -31.63 24.64 4.82
C ARG A 86 -30.57 23.59 4.56
N SER A 87 -30.95 22.46 3.97
CA SER A 87 -29.99 21.47 3.45
C SER A 87 -29.29 22.04 2.23
N ILE A 88 -27.98 21.80 2.12
CA ILE A 88 -27.16 22.34 1.03
C ILE A 88 -26.15 21.30 0.52
N ASN A 89 -25.48 21.64 -0.57
CA ASN A 89 -24.18 21.06 -0.94
C ASN A 89 -23.12 22.13 -0.74
N LEU A 90 -22.23 21.94 0.24
CA LEU A 90 -21.23 22.93 0.61
C LEU A 90 -20.28 23.24 -0.56
N SER A 91 -19.96 22.25 -1.39
CA SER A 91 -19.04 22.44 -2.52
C SER A 91 -19.63 23.29 -3.64
N GLU A 92 -20.96 23.26 -3.78
CA GLU A 92 -21.69 24.11 -4.71
C GLU A 92 -21.90 25.51 -4.11
N GLU A 93 -22.29 25.59 -2.84
CA GLU A 93 -22.47 26.87 -2.14
C GLU A 93 -21.17 27.70 -2.09
N LEU A 94 -20.00 27.07 -1.90
CA LEU A 94 -18.70 27.78 -1.88
C LEU A 94 -18.27 28.31 -3.25
N LYS A 95 -18.91 27.87 -4.34
CA LYS A 95 -18.63 28.36 -5.70
C LYS A 95 -19.56 29.50 -6.12
N ARG A 96 -20.56 29.82 -5.31
CA ARG A 96 -21.52 30.89 -5.59
C ARG A 96 -20.88 32.24 -5.41
N ASP A 97 -21.12 33.12 -6.38
CA ASP A 97 -20.70 34.52 -6.41
C ASP A 97 -21.91 35.48 -6.37
N ASP A 98 -23.12 34.94 -6.26
CA ASP A 98 -24.40 35.67 -6.28
C ASP A 98 -24.94 36.05 -4.88
N LEU A 99 -24.22 35.71 -3.82
CA LEU A 99 -24.65 35.94 -2.42
C LEU A 99 -24.35 37.37 -1.95
N THR A 100 -25.34 38.02 -1.32
CA THR A 100 -25.11 39.29 -0.61
C THR A 100 -24.34 39.08 0.70
N GLU A 101 -23.72 40.14 1.24
CA GLU A 101 -22.97 40.06 2.50
C GLU A 101 -23.80 39.53 3.67
N GLU A 102 -25.10 39.82 3.72
CA GLU A 102 -26.01 39.33 4.76
C GLU A 102 -26.39 37.86 4.62
N GLU A 103 -26.30 37.32 3.38
CA GLU A 103 -26.60 35.94 3.03
C GLU A 103 -25.38 35.03 3.06
N THR A 104 -24.18 35.61 2.98
CA THR A 104 -22.90 34.89 3.03
C THR A 104 -22.64 34.37 4.44
N PRO A 105 -22.53 33.05 4.63
CA PRO A 105 -22.19 32.48 5.91
C PRO A 105 -20.78 32.90 6.35
N LYS A 106 -20.61 33.15 7.64
CA LYS A 106 -19.34 33.62 8.21
C LYS A 106 -18.38 32.47 8.47
N PHE A 107 -18.90 31.30 8.85
CA PHE A 107 -18.11 30.16 9.32
C PHE A 107 -18.60 28.84 8.71
N ILE A 108 -17.70 27.86 8.71
CA ILE A 108 -18.03 26.44 8.54
C ILE A 108 -17.75 25.75 9.87
N PHE A 109 -18.79 25.26 10.53
CA PHE A 109 -18.67 24.38 11.69
C PHE A 109 -18.56 22.93 11.22
N LEU A 110 -17.54 22.21 11.69
CA LEU A 110 -17.50 20.75 11.64
C LEU A 110 -17.76 20.26 13.04
N VAL A 111 -18.84 19.51 13.23
CA VAL A 111 -19.29 19.09 14.55
C VAL A 111 -19.51 17.59 14.54
N ASP A 112 -18.86 16.91 15.47
CA ASP A 112 -19.28 15.60 15.95
C ASP A 112 -19.85 15.81 17.36
N PRO A 113 -21.19 15.82 17.53
CA PRO A 113 -21.81 16.10 18.82
C PRO A 113 -21.45 15.08 19.90
N ILE A 114 -21.21 13.82 19.52
CA ILE A 114 -20.84 12.74 20.42
C ILE A 114 -19.82 11.80 19.73
N ASP A 115 -18.53 12.10 19.88
CA ASP A 115 -17.49 11.10 19.59
C ASP A 115 -17.48 10.06 20.72
N GLY A 116 -17.40 8.79 20.35
CA GLY A 116 -17.45 7.68 21.29
C GLY A 116 -18.86 7.36 21.81
N THR A 117 -19.91 7.47 20.98
CA THR A 117 -21.31 7.10 21.34
C THR A 117 -21.41 5.76 22.08
N SER A 118 -20.69 4.73 21.61
CA SER A 118 -20.70 3.41 22.27
C SER A 118 -20.15 3.44 23.70
N ASN A 119 -19.20 4.33 23.99
CA ASN A 119 -18.68 4.57 25.33
C ASN A 119 -19.68 5.34 26.18
N ALA A 120 -20.35 6.34 25.61
CA ALA A 120 -21.42 7.10 26.30
C ALA A 120 -22.58 6.18 26.74
N ILE A 121 -23.02 5.26 25.87
CA ILE A 121 -24.09 4.29 26.16
C ILE A 121 -23.64 3.31 27.27
N LYS A 122 -22.37 2.94 27.29
CA LYS A 122 -21.79 1.98 28.26
C LYS A 122 -21.22 2.62 29.52
N GLU A 123 -21.39 3.93 29.70
CA GLU A 123 -20.85 4.68 30.83
C GLU A 123 -19.31 4.58 30.96
N ILE A 124 -18.60 4.38 29.85
CA ILE A 124 -17.14 4.43 29.80
C ILE A 124 -16.73 5.89 29.63
N PRO A 125 -15.88 6.49 30.49
CA PRO A 125 -15.60 7.94 30.50
C PRO A 125 -14.65 8.42 29.38
N ALA A 126 -14.85 7.94 28.17
CA ALA A 126 -14.10 8.23 26.95
C ALA A 126 -15.06 8.59 25.80
N TYR A 127 -15.86 9.63 26.01
CA TYR A 127 -16.76 10.21 25.02
C TYR A 127 -16.86 11.72 25.21
N GLY A 128 -17.24 12.43 24.17
CA GLY A 128 -17.19 13.88 24.18
C GLY A 128 -17.71 14.52 22.91
N ILE A 129 -17.50 15.82 22.78
CA ILE A 129 -17.87 16.60 21.60
C ILE A 129 -16.61 17.13 20.90
N SER A 130 -16.65 17.15 19.57
CA SER A 130 -15.62 17.75 18.71
C SER A 130 -16.22 18.90 17.90
N ILE A 131 -15.60 20.08 17.95
CA ILE A 131 -16.02 21.24 17.16
C ILE A 131 -14.79 21.87 16.52
N ALA A 132 -14.76 21.91 15.19
CA ALA A 132 -13.82 22.72 14.42
C ALA A 132 -14.55 23.87 13.75
N VAL A 133 -13.94 25.06 13.74
CA VAL A 133 -14.47 26.23 13.04
C VAL A 133 -13.49 26.64 11.96
N ALA A 134 -13.94 26.60 10.71
CA ALA A 134 -13.18 27.03 9.55
C ALA A 134 -13.70 28.34 8.96
N ASN A 135 -12.78 29.09 8.36
CA ASN A 135 -13.11 30.25 7.56
C ASN A 135 -13.79 29.80 6.25
N VAL A 136 -14.73 30.59 5.74
CA VAL A 136 -15.35 30.35 4.42
C VAL A 136 -14.40 30.89 3.35
N PRO A 137 -13.79 30.04 2.49
CA PRO A 137 -12.92 30.53 1.43
C PRO A 137 -13.73 31.03 0.23
N GLU A 138 -13.22 32.05 -0.46
CA GLU A 138 -13.84 32.59 -1.67
C GLU A 138 -13.43 31.78 -2.92
N GLY A 139 -14.41 31.35 -3.71
CA GLY A 139 -14.20 30.79 -5.06
C GLY A 139 -13.45 29.45 -5.11
N ARG A 140 -13.21 28.80 -3.97
CA ARG A 140 -12.54 27.49 -3.89
C ARG A 140 -13.17 26.59 -2.82
N LEU A 141 -12.82 25.32 -2.87
CA LEU A 141 -13.21 24.36 -1.84
C LEU A 141 -12.53 24.69 -0.50
N ALA A 142 -13.25 24.45 0.60
CA ALA A 142 -12.72 24.51 1.94
C ALA A 142 -11.96 23.23 2.30
N THR A 143 -10.87 23.39 3.04
CA THR A 143 -9.91 22.33 3.40
C THR A 143 -9.54 22.41 4.87
N LEU A 144 -8.86 21.38 5.39
CA LEU A 144 -8.34 21.37 6.76
C LEU A 144 -7.42 22.55 7.09
N ASN A 145 -6.78 23.19 6.11
CA ASN A 145 -5.98 24.40 6.34
C ASN A 145 -6.84 25.64 6.64
N ASP A 146 -8.13 25.61 6.33
CA ASP A 146 -9.07 26.72 6.58
C ASP A 146 -9.61 26.72 8.02
N VAL A 147 -9.34 25.67 8.80
CA VAL A 147 -9.68 25.57 10.23
C VAL A 147 -8.87 26.59 11.01
N GLU A 148 -9.55 27.40 11.83
CA GLU A 148 -8.99 28.50 12.62
C GLU A 148 -9.15 28.28 14.13
N LEU A 149 -10.22 27.58 14.55
CA LEU A 149 -10.52 27.26 15.96
C LEU A 149 -10.85 25.77 16.09
N GLY A 150 -10.45 25.16 17.21
CA GLY A 150 -10.73 23.77 17.54
C GLY A 150 -11.07 23.62 19.01
N PHE A 151 -12.13 22.87 19.31
CA PHE A 151 -12.62 22.64 20.66
C PHE A 151 -12.98 21.17 20.83
N ILE A 152 -12.50 20.54 21.91
CA ILE A 152 -12.79 19.16 22.24
C ILE A 152 -13.12 19.08 23.73
N SER A 153 -14.29 18.55 24.10
CA SER A 153 -14.66 18.36 25.51
C SER A 153 -14.97 16.91 25.79
N ASN A 154 -14.24 16.30 26.72
CA ASN A 154 -14.54 14.99 27.27
C ASN A 154 -15.57 15.15 28.38
N PHE A 155 -16.78 14.65 28.16
CA PHE A 155 -17.87 14.77 29.11
C PHE A 155 -17.74 13.82 30.31
N GLY A 156 -16.99 12.73 30.17
CA GLY A 156 -16.77 11.75 31.24
C GLY A 156 -15.81 12.22 32.34
N ASN A 157 -14.83 13.08 32.01
CA ASN A 157 -13.83 13.56 32.99
C ASN A 157 -13.66 15.09 33.04
N GLY A 158 -14.44 15.84 32.26
CA GLY A 158 -14.42 17.30 32.25
C GLY A 158 -13.17 17.93 31.62
N ASN A 159 -12.37 17.18 30.88
CA ASN A 159 -11.22 17.75 30.16
C ASN A 159 -11.72 18.54 28.95
N PHE A 160 -11.29 19.79 28.84
CA PHE A 160 -11.63 20.68 27.75
C PHE A 160 -10.37 21.20 27.06
N PHE A 161 -10.19 20.80 25.81
CA PHE A 161 -9.15 21.29 24.92
C PHE A 161 -9.68 22.39 24.03
N GLU A 162 -8.88 23.44 23.87
CA GLU A 162 -9.12 24.49 22.89
C GLU A 162 -7.83 24.91 22.20
N ALA A 163 -7.94 25.29 20.94
CA ALA A 163 -6.82 25.81 20.16
C ALA A 163 -7.29 26.90 19.20
N GLU A 164 -6.46 27.93 19.06
CA GLU A 164 -6.60 28.95 18.02
C GLU A 164 -5.33 28.93 17.18
N LYS A 165 -5.50 28.92 15.86
CA LYS A 165 -4.41 28.87 14.90
C LYS A 165 -3.39 30.00 15.10
N GLY A 166 -2.13 29.63 15.26
CA GLY A 166 -1.00 30.51 15.55
C GLY A 166 -0.97 31.08 16.97
N LYS A 167 -1.83 30.61 17.88
CA LYS A 167 -1.89 31.08 19.27
C LYS A 167 -1.53 30.00 20.27
N GLY A 168 -1.63 28.72 19.93
CA GLY A 168 -1.36 27.61 20.84
C GLY A 168 -2.61 26.80 21.20
N CYS A 169 -2.40 25.85 22.12
CA CYS A 169 -3.43 24.94 22.63
C CYS A 169 -3.45 24.93 24.16
N TRP A 170 -4.65 24.83 24.74
CA TRP A 170 -4.91 24.79 26.17
C TRP A 170 -5.77 23.60 26.55
N LEU A 171 -5.54 23.07 27.75
CA LEU A 171 -6.38 22.11 28.44
C LEU A 171 -6.85 22.76 29.74
N ASN A 172 -8.15 22.97 29.92
CA ASN A 172 -8.73 23.59 31.11
C ASN A 172 -8.05 24.93 31.50
N ASN A 173 -7.80 25.79 30.51
CA ASN A 173 -7.08 27.08 30.61
C ASN A 173 -5.56 26.99 30.85
N GLU A 174 -4.98 25.80 30.96
CA GLU A 174 -3.53 25.62 31.06
C GLU A 174 -2.94 25.29 29.69
N ARG A 175 -1.87 25.99 29.28
CA ARG A 175 -1.19 25.69 28.02
C ARG A 175 -0.59 24.29 28.09
N VAL A 176 -0.78 23.51 27.03
CA VAL A 176 -0.23 22.16 26.93
C VAL A 176 0.85 22.05 25.86
N HIS A 177 1.72 21.06 26.06
CA HIS A 177 2.76 20.68 25.12
C HIS A 177 2.81 19.15 25.03
N PRO A 178 3.17 18.60 23.87
CA PRO A 178 3.44 17.18 23.73
C PRO A 178 4.60 16.74 24.63
N SER A 179 4.75 15.43 24.82
CA SER A 179 5.88 14.86 25.56
C SER A 179 7.19 14.95 24.76
N ASP A 180 8.32 14.81 25.44
CA ASP A 180 9.66 14.83 24.81
C ASP A 180 10.19 13.41 24.47
N VAL A 181 9.35 12.38 24.49
CA VAL A 181 9.77 11.00 24.18
C VAL A 181 10.19 10.89 22.72
N ILE A 182 11.41 10.41 22.46
CA ILE A 182 11.97 10.26 21.10
C ILE A 182 12.22 8.81 20.68
N ASN A 183 12.14 7.87 21.63
CA ASN A 183 12.46 6.46 21.40
C ASN A 183 11.16 5.64 21.39
N ILE A 184 10.91 4.91 20.30
CA ILE A 184 9.73 4.05 20.15
C ILE A 184 9.59 3.04 21.30
N SER A 185 10.69 2.46 21.79
CA SER A 185 10.69 1.52 22.93
C SER A 185 10.16 2.09 24.24
N GLN A 186 10.05 3.42 24.33
CA GLN A 186 9.54 4.13 25.51
C GLN A 186 8.14 4.70 25.29
N MET A 187 7.61 4.66 24.06
CA MET A 187 6.39 5.34 23.68
C MET A 187 5.13 4.68 24.25
N THR A 188 4.16 5.50 24.61
CA THR A 188 2.75 5.14 24.81
C THR A 188 2.00 5.40 23.50
N LEU A 189 1.53 4.32 22.90
CA LEU A 189 0.84 4.33 21.62
C LEU A 189 -0.68 4.24 21.80
N GLY A 190 -1.40 5.15 21.19
CA GLY A 190 -2.83 5.00 20.89
C GLY A 190 -3.06 4.53 19.48
N GLY A 191 -4.17 3.86 19.21
CA GLY A 191 -4.62 3.77 17.83
C GLY A 191 -5.53 2.62 17.46
N PHE A 192 -6.07 2.75 16.26
CA PHE A 192 -6.91 1.76 15.64
C PHE A 192 -6.27 1.24 14.36
N THR A 193 -6.17 -0.07 14.27
CA THR A 193 -5.51 -0.77 13.17
C THR A 193 -6.54 -1.53 12.34
N LYS A 194 -6.24 -1.77 11.06
CA LYS A 194 -6.97 -2.78 10.28
C LYS A 194 -6.40 -4.15 10.62
N SER A 195 -7.26 -5.17 10.68
CA SER A 195 -6.81 -6.55 10.87
C SER A 195 -5.81 -6.94 9.77
N GLY A 196 -4.75 -7.66 10.14
CA GLY A 196 -3.74 -8.15 9.19
C GLY A 196 -2.68 -7.13 8.74
N THR A 197 -2.58 -5.96 9.38
CA THR A 197 -1.54 -4.97 9.01
C THR A 197 -0.22 -5.28 9.73
N SER A 198 0.74 -5.91 9.05
CA SER A 198 2.05 -6.32 9.63
C SER A 198 2.86 -5.15 10.20
N SER A 199 2.85 -3.99 9.54
CA SER A 199 3.54 -2.78 10.01
C SER A 199 2.93 -2.19 11.29
N ALA A 200 1.62 -2.39 11.50
CA ALA A 200 0.99 -2.00 12.75
C ALA A 200 1.40 -2.93 13.90
N SER A 201 1.59 -4.24 13.65
CA SER A 201 2.14 -5.17 14.64
C SER A 201 3.54 -4.73 15.08
N LYS A 202 4.43 -4.41 14.14
CA LYS A 202 5.80 -3.92 14.44
C LYS A 202 5.79 -2.72 15.38
N LEU A 203 4.88 -1.76 15.17
CA LEU A 203 4.76 -0.60 16.06
C LEU A 203 4.31 -1.00 17.48
N VAL A 204 3.35 -1.91 17.59
CA VAL A 204 2.86 -2.39 18.88
C VAL A 204 3.95 -3.16 19.61
N ASP A 205 4.69 -4.01 18.91
CA ASP A 205 5.80 -4.82 19.46
C ASP A 205 6.95 -3.96 19.97
N ASN A 206 7.16 -2.79 19.37
CA ASN A 206 8.19 -1.84 19.79
C ASN A 206 7.65 -0.77 20.75
N ALA A 207 6.35 -0.63 20.96
CA ALA A 207 5.80 0.34 21.92
C ALA A 207 5.96 -0.15 23.35
N ARG A 208 6.22 0.75 24.30
CA ARG A 208 6.22 0.38 25.73
C ARG A 208 4.85 -0.07 26.20
N ARG A 209 3.81 0.64 25.75
CA ARG A 209 2.39 0.40 26.10
C ARG A 209 1.50 0.82 24.95
N MET A 210 0.41 0.09 24.75
CA MET A 210 -0.68 0.48 23.86
C MET A 210 -1.97 0.72 24.65
N ARG A 211 -2.76 1.72 24.25
CA ARG A 211 -4.08 2.02 24.80
C ARG A 211 -5.07 2.26 23.66
N VAL A 212 -6.30 1.77 23.81
CA VAL A 212 -7.38 2.00 22.83
C VAL A 212 -8.64 2.31 23.62
N LEU A 213 -9.03 3.58 23.62
CA LEU A 213 -10.17 4.08 24.40
C LEU A 213 -11.46 4.19 23.60
N GLY A 214 -11.42 4.04 22.28
CA GLY A 214 -12.64 4.01 21.45
C GLY A 214 -13.10 5.39 20.96
N SER A 215 -12.27 6.42 21.04
CA SER A 215 -12.56 7.78 20.57
C SER A 215 -11.34 8.38 19.88
N VAL A 216 -11.43 8.62 18.57
CA VAL A 216 -10.32 9.18 17.78
C VAL A 216 -10.02 10.61 18.20
N VAL A 217 -11.07 11.39 18.49
CA VAL A 217 -10.98 12.81 18.87
C VAL A 217 -10.22 12.99 20.18
N LEU A 218 -10.61 12.22 21.21
CA LEU A 218 -10.01 12.32 22.54
C LEU A 218 -8.58 11.80 22.55
N GLU A 219 -8.30 10.69 21.87
CA GLU A 219 -6.96 10.10 21.85
C GLU A 219 -5.94 10.92 21.05
N LEU A 220 -6.36 11.61 19.98
CA LEU A 220 -5.52 12.62 19.31
C LEU A 220 -5.19 13.80 20.25
N SER A 221 -6.17 14.26 21.04
CA SER A 221 -5.95 15.34 22.03
C SER A 221 -4.98 14.93 23.15
N TYR A 222 -4.84 13.63 23.42
CA TYR A 222 -3.84 13.12 24.35
C TYR A 222 -2.41 13.18 23.82
N VAL A 223 -2.21 13.22 22.50
CA VAL A 223 -0.89 13.54 21.91
C VAL A 223 -0.54 14.99 22.19
N ALA A 224 -1.49 15.92 22.03
CA ALA A 224 -1.29 17.35 22.28
C ALA A 224 -0.91 17.66 23.74
N SER A 225 -1.43 16.89 24.70
CA SER A 225 -1.12 17.03 26.13
C SER A 225 0.04 16.16 26.64
N GLY A 226 0.71 15.41 25.75
CA GLY A 226 1.80 14.51 26.12
C GLY A 226 1.38 13.30 26.97
N ARG A 227 0.08 13.00 27.04
CA ARG A 227 -0.45 11.80 27.71
C ARG A 227 -0.24 10.55 26.86
N TYR A 228 -0.33 10.71 25.54
CA TYR A 228 0.12 9.76 24.53
C TYR A 228 1.35 10.35 23.85
N ASP A 229 2.29 9.49 23.47
CA ASP A 229 3.46 9.90 22.70
C ASP A 229 3.15 9.85 21.20
N ALA A 230 2.27 8.93 20.80
CA ALA A 230 1.78 8.80 19.44
C ALA A 230 0.35 8.25 19.38
N PHE A 231 -0.36 8.57 18.30
CA PHE A 231 -1.67 8.02 17.96
C PHE A 231 -1.76 7.72 16.46
N LEU A 232 -2.39 6.61 16.09
CA LEU A 232 -2.63 6.25 14.69
C LEU A 232 -4.06 5.73 14.45
N ASP A 233 -4.71 6.18 13.39
CA ASP A 233 -5.91 5.53 12.86
C ASP A 233 -5.68 5.12 11.41
N LEU A 234 -5.41 3.82 11.22
CA LEU A 234 -5.16 3.21 9.91
C LEU A 234 -6.44 2.71 9.23
N ARG A 235 -7.60 2.81 9.89
CA ARG A 235 -8.89 2.43 9.29
C ARG A 235 -9.37 3.48 8.29
N GLY A 236 -8.98 4.73 8.51
CA GLY A 236 -9.45 5.92 7.80
C GLY A 236 -10.55 6.60 8.60
N SER A 237 -10.19 7.63 9.36
CA SER A 237 -11.12 8.44 10.15
C SER A 237 -11.79 9.50 9.28
N ARG A 238 -12.98 9.95 9.69
CA ARG A 238 -13.67 11.00 8.95
C ARG A 238 -13.01 12.34 9.22
N ILE A 239 -13.12 13.27 8.26
CA ILE A 239 -12.53 14.60 8.44
C ILE A 239 -13.15 15.36 9.61
N ILE A 240 -14.41 15.08 9.96
CA ILE A 240 -15.10 15.67 11.11
C ILE A 240 -14.36 15.32 12.42
N ASP A 241 -13.99 14.05 12.61
CA ASP A 241 -13.25 13.54 13.77
C ASP A 241 -11.82 14.09 13.85
N VAL A 242 -11.27 14.48 12.70
CA VAL A 242 -9.86 14.90 12.56
C VAL A 242 -9.69 16.41 12.63
N ALA A 243 -10.66 17.21 12.20
CA ALA A 243 -10.49 18.64 11.96
C ALA A 243 -10.06 19.44 13.22
N ALA A 244 -10.79 19.28 14.34
CA ALA A 244 -10.45 19.96 15.59
C ALA A 244 -9.15 19.40 16.18
N SER A 245 -9.04 18.08 16.19
CA SER A 245 -7.89 17.32 16.71
C SER A 245 -6.58 17.69 16.02
N LYS A 246 -6.60 17.87 14.70
CA LYS A 246 -5.44 18.31 13.91
C LYS A 246 -4.93 19.65 14.39
N LEU A 247 -5.81 20.64 14.50
CA LEU A 247 -5.42 21.98 14.94
C LEU A 247 -4.87 21.92 16.39
N ILE A 248 -5.54 21.19 17.27
CA ILE A 248 -5.11 20.99 18.67
C ILE A 248 -3.70 20.39 18.75
N VAL A 249 -3.41 19.34 17.97
CA VAL A 249 -2.09 18.72 17.92
C VAL A 249 -1.02 19.67 17.36
N GLU A 250 -1.31 20.34 16.23
CA GLU A 250 -0.36 21.28 15.59
C GLU A 250 -0.04 22.48 16.50
N GLU A 251 -1.06 23.07 17.14
CA GLU A 251 -0.90 24.25 18.00
C GLU A 251 -0.23 23.93 19.35
N ALA A 252 -0.33 22.69 19.84
CA ALA A 252 0.46 22.25 20.99
C ALA A 252 1.95 22.08 20.64
N GLY A 253 2.30 21.92 19.36
CA GLY A 253 3.65 21.66 18.86
C GLY A 253 3.89 20.22 18.42
N GLY A 254 2.84 19.39 18.40
CA GLY A 254 2.88 18.02 17.89
C GLY A 254 2.81 17.97 16.36
N ILE A 255 2.87 16.75 15.83
CA ILE A 255 2.85 16.50 14.38
C ILE A 255 1.71 15.57 14.07
N ILE A 256 1.02 15.85 12.97
CA ILE A 256 -0.07 15.04 12.46
C ILE A 256 -0.02 15.01 10.92
N THR A 257 0.02 13.81 10.34
CA THR A 257 0.21 13.60 8.89
C THR A 257 -0.59 12.41 8.38
N SER A 258 -0.54 12.18 7.06
CA SER A 258 -0.89 10.90 6.46
C SER A 258 0.09 9.81 6.91
N LYS A 259 -0.21 8.54 6.59
CA LYS A 259 0.72 7.42 6.82
C LYS A 259 2.07 7.56 6.11
N HIS A 260 2.17 8.42 5.09
CA HIS A 260 3.40 8.67 4.34
C HIS A 260 4.14 9.94 4.80
N GLY A 261 3.70 10.57 5.90
CA GLY A 261 4.30 11.80 6.41
C GLY A 261 3.85 13.06 5.66
N GLU A 262 2.83 12.97 4.80
CA GLU A 262 2.31 14.13 4.06
C GLU A 262 1.38 14.97 4.93
N LYS A 263 1.36 16.29 4.69
CA LYS A 263 0.46 17.20 5.41
C LYS A 263 -1.00 16.86 5.10
N LEU A 264 -1.81 16.73 6.15
CA LEU A 264 -3.26 16.58 6.00
C LEU A 264 -3.88 17.90 5.52
N ASN A 265 -4.40 17.92 4.30
CA ASN A 265 -5.12 19.06 3.74
C ASN A 265 -6.37 18.64 2.96
N ASN A 266 -7.05 17.62 3.47
CA ASN A 266 -8.27 17.09 2.89
C ASN A 266 -9.38 18.14 2.82
N LYS A 267 -10.34 17.90 1.92
CA LYS A 267 -11.54 18.72 1.75
C LYS A 267 -12.45 18.61 2.97
N LEU A 268 -13.10 19.70 3.36
CA LEU A 268 -14.15 19.67 4.37
C LEU A 268 -15.43 19.10 3.74
N SER A 269 -15.72 17.82 3.98
CA SER A 269 -16.89 17.12 3.45
C SER A 269 -17.21 15.89 4.31
N ILE A 270 -18.49 15.51 4.37
CA ILE A 270 -18.96 14.32 5.10
C ILE A 270 -18.43 13.00 4.52
N TYR A 271 -18.04 12.97 3.24
CA TYR A 271 -17.57 11.75 2.57
C TYR A 271 -16.06 11.56 2.63
N GLU A 272 -15.33 12.59 3.07
CA GLU A 272 -13.88 12.59 3.06
C GLU A 272 -13.33 11.84 4.28
N LYS A 273 -12.32 10.99 4.06
CA LYS A 273 -11.64 10.22 5.11
C LYS A 273 -10.13 10.36 4.99
N ALA A 274 -9.43 10.33 6.12
CA ALA A 274 -7.98 10.38 6.17
C ALA A 274 -7.43 9.28 7.08
N ILE A 275 -6.32 8.67 6.66
CA ILE A 275 -5.46 7.91 7.56
C ILE A 275 -4.61 8.92 8.32
N VAL A 276 -4.60 8.81 9.64
CA VAL A 276 -3.95 9.79 10.51
C VAL A 276 -2.84 9.14 11.31
N VAL A 277 -1.68 9.79 11.33
CA VAL A 277 -0.55 9.46 12.20
C VAL A 277 -0.15 10.73 12.94
N ALA A 278 -0.30 10.73 14.25
CA ALA A 278 0.10 11.80 15.12
C ALA A 278 1.22 11.37 16.07
N ALA A 279 2.17 12.26 16.33
CA ALA A 279 3.23 12.04 17.31
C ALA A 279 3.64 13.35 17.97
N ASN A 280 4.23 13.23 19.15
CA ASN A 280 4.66 14.32 19.99
C ASN A 280 5.75 15.22 19.36
N ASN A 281 6.66 14.67 18.55
CA ASN A 281 7.77 15.38 17.92
C ASN A 281 8.23 14.75 16.60
N LYS A 282 9.08 15.47 15.85
CA LYS A 282 9.57 15.08 14.51
C LYS A 282 10.37 13.78 14.50
N ILE A 283 11.11 13.52 15.57
CA ILE A 283 12.00 12.37 15.66
C ILE A 283 11.16 11.11 15.81
N LEU A 284 10.26 11.09 16.79
CA LEU A 284 9.36 9.96 17.01
C LEU A 284 8.43 9.75 15.80
N HIS A 285 7.87 10.84 15.27
CA HIS A 285 7.05 10.80 14.05
C HIS A 285 7.77 10.12 12.88
N LYS A 286 9.01 10.53 12.59
CA LYS A 286 9.80 9.93 11.50
C LYS A 286 10.07 8.45 11.74
N GLN A 287 10.37 8.03 12.97
CA GLN A 287 10.55 6.62 13.28
C GLN A 287 9.25 5.83 13.07
N ILE A 288 8.09 6.38 13.45
CA ILE A 288 6.79 5.75 13.25
C ILE A 288 6.45 5.64 11.76
N ILE A 289 6.64 6.72 10.99
CA ILE A 289 6.45 6.71 9.53
C ILE A 289 7.38 5.69 8.88
N ASN A 290 8.64 5.62 9.33
CA ASN A 290 9.56 4.61 8.86
C ASN A 290 9.02 3.22 9.14
N ILE A 291 8.54 2.88 10.35
CA ILE A 291 7.98 1.55 10.67
C ILE A 291 6.66 1.27 9.94
N LEU A 292 5.77 2.25 9.80
CA LEU A 292 4.50 2.09 9.08
C LEU A 292 4.72 1.80 7.59
N ASN A 293 5.74 2.44 7.02
CA ASN A 293 6.19 2.23 5.66
C ASN A 293 7.45 1.36 5.62
N ASP A 294 7.76 0.63 6.71
CA ASP A 294 8.79 -0.39 6.79
C ASP A 294 8.17 -1.61 6.13
N ASN A 295 7.98 -1.44 4.83
CA ASN A 295 8.03 -2.48 3.84
C ASN A 295 9.19 -3.39 4.24
N GLU A 296 9.08 -4.69 4.02
CA GLU A 296 10.25 -5.55 3.94
C GLU A 296 11.11 -5.14 2.74
N ALA A 297 11.59 -3.92 2.77
CA ALA A 297 12.43 -3.25 1.84
C ALA A 297 13.76 -3.14 2.56
N ASP A 298 14.57 -4.19 2.47
CA ASP A 298 15.96 -4.11 2.91
C ASP A 298 16.57 -2.83 2.33
N ILE A 299 17.32 -2.08 3.14
CA ILE A 299 18.09 -0.95 2.62
C ILE A 299 18.95 -1.49 1.49
N ILE A 300 18.68 -1.07 0.25
CA ILE A 300 19.41 -1.53 -0.93
C ILE A 300 20.79 -0.86 -0.90
N GLY A 301 21.78 -1.55 -0.34
CA GLY A 301 23.17 -1.12 -0.30
C GLY A 301 23.97 -1.65 -1.49
N LYS A 302 23.54 -2.76 -2.09
CA LYS A 302 24.21 -3.41 -3.21
C LYS A 302 23.25 -4.05 -4.21
N VAL A 303 23.48 -3.79 -5.50
CA VAL A 303 22.63 -4.24 -6.61
C VAL A 303 23.39 -5.07 -7.62
N GLY A 304 22.81 -6.21 -8.02
CA GLY A 304 23.27 -6.99 -9.17
C GLY A 304 22.59 -6.54 -10.47
N ILE A 305 23.31 -6.49 -11.60
CA ILE A 305 22.73 -6.15 -12.91
C ILE A 305 22.96 -7.29 -13.90
N VAL A 306 21.87 -7.79 -14.47
CA VAL A 306 21.82 -8.82 -15.51
C VAL A 306 21.01 -8.30 -16.69
N SER A 307 21.47 -8.55 -17.91
CA SER A 307 20.81 -7.99 -19.10
C SER A 307 20.98 -8.88 -20.32
N ARG A 308 20.11 -8.67 -21.30
CA ARG A 308 20.34 -9.19 -22.65
C ARG A 308 21.57 -8.55 -23.27
N VAL A 309 22.48 -9.40 -23.73
CA VAL A 309 23.74 -9.00 -24.38
C VAL A 309 23.70 -9.07 -25.90
N ASP A 310 22.57 -9.46 -26.48
CA ASP A 310 22.34 -9.50 -27.93
C ASP A 310 21.72 -8.21 -28.48
N GLN A 311 21.40 -7.24 -27.61
CA GLN A 311 20.80 -5.96 -27.98
C GLN A 311 21.62 -4.78 -27.44
N GLU A 312 22.19 -3.97 -28.33
CA GLU A 312 23.00 -2.79 -27.98
C GLU A 312 22.25 -1.82 -27.03
N LYS A 313 20.95 -1.61 -27.26
CA LYS A 313 20.13 -0.74 -26.40
C LYS A 313 20.08 -1.21 -24.94
N ALA A 314 20.00 -2.52 -24.71
CA ALA A 314 19.92 -3.09 -23.37
C ALA A 314 21.29 -3.03 -22.68
N ILE A 315 22.37 -3.24 -23.44
CA ILE A 315 23.75 -3.12 -22.95
C ILE A 315 24.03 -1.68 -22.50
N LEU A 316 23.75 -0.68 -23.33
CA LEU A 316 24.01 0.73 -22.99
C LEU A 316 23.11 1.24 -21.86
N PHE A 317 21.85 0.84 -21.83
CA PHE A 317 20.97 1.21 -20.72
C PHE A 317 21.43 0.58 -19.40
N SER A 318 21.99 -0.64 -19.44
CA SER A 318 22.61 -1.25 -18.26
C SER A 318 23.78 -0.41 -17.73
N ALA A 319 24.60 0.16 -18.62
CA ALA A 319 25.68 1.07 -18.23
C ALA A 319 25.13 2.33 -17.52
N LYS A 320 24.01 2.90 -17.99
CA LYS A 320 23.36 4.04 -17.31
C LYS A 320 22.82 3.67 -15.92
N LEU A 321 22.32 2.45 -15.74
CA LEU A 321 21.88 1.97 -14.43
C LEU A 321 23.03 1.83 -13.44
N VAL A 322 24.18 1.30 -13.89
CA VAL A 322 25.40 1.24 -13.07
C VAL A 322 25.77 2.65 -12.60
N GLU A 323 25.83 3.62 -13.51
CA GLU A 323 26.11 5.02 -13.19
C GLU A 323 25.12 5.60 -12.16
N TYR A 324 23.83 5.35 -12.35
CA TYR A 324 22.77 5.83 -11.46
C TYR A 324 22.93 5.29 -10.03
N PHE A 325 23.15 3.98 -9.87
CA PHE A 325 23.32 3.39 -8.54
C PHE A 325 24.59 3.89 -7.84
N LEU A 326 25.72 3.94 -8.55
CA LEU A 326 26.97 4.45 -7.99
C LEU A 326 26.87 5.91 -7.54
N THR A 327 26.17 6.75 -8.32
CA THR A 327 25.95 8.17 -7.98
C THR A 327 25.06 8.33 -6.74
N ASN A 328 24.19 7.37 -6.47
CA ASN A 328 23.35 7.32 -5.26
C ASN A 328 24.02 6.58 -4.09
N GLY A 329 25.32 6.24 -4.19
CA GLY A 329 26.08 5.61 -3.12
C GLY A 329 25.78 4.12 -2.92
N ILE A 330 25.26 3.44 -3.95
CA ILE A 330 24.89 2.02 -3.92
C ILE A 330 25.96 1.21 -4.66
N GLU A 331 26.45 0.13 -4.04
CA GLU A 331 27.40 -0.78 -4.66
C GLU A 331 26.76 -1.55 -5.81
N VAL A 332 27.53 -1.84 -6.86
CA VAL A 332 27.03 -2.54 -8.05
C VAL A 332 27.91 -3.72 -8.41
N VAL A 333 27.27 -4.84 -8.78
CA VAL A 333 27.91 -5.99 -9.42
C VAL A 333 27.22 -6.28 -10.75
N VAL A 334 27.98 -6.60 -11.80
CA VAL A 334 27.47 -6.76 -13.17
C VAL A 334 27.81 -8.15 -13.69
N GLU A 335 26.91 -8.76 -14.47
CA GLU A 335 27.19 -10.05 -15.11
C GLU A 335 28.43 -9.93 -16.01
N LYS A 336 29.38 -10.85 -15.87
CA LYS A 336 30.67 -10.85 -16.59
C LYS A 336 30.53 -10.66 -18.10
N ARG A 337 29.59 -11.35 -18.73
CA ARG A 337 29.34 -11.23 -20.18
C ARG A 337 28.80 -9.85 -20.56
N LEU A 338 27.96 -9.26 -19.73
CA LEU A 338 27.44 -7.91 -19.91
C LEU A 338 28.55 -6.87 -19.75
N ALA A 339 29.36 -6.97 -18.70
CA ALA A 339 30.50 -6.09 -18.46
C ALA A 339 31.48 -6.09 -19.65
N SER A 340 31.85 -7.27 -20.17
CA SER A 340 32.70 -7.37 -21.37
C SER A 340 32.08 -6.70 -22.59
N LYS A 341 30.77 -6.83 -22.80
CA LYS A 341 30.07 -6.18 -23.92
C LYS A 341 29.97 -4.66 -23.77
N ILE A 342 29.84 -4.15 -22.55
CA ILE A 342 29.90 -2.71 -22.28
C ILE A 342 31.29 -2.17 -22.62
N GLU A 343 32.36 -2.83 -22.21
CA GLU A 343 33.74 -2.42 -22.53
C GLU A 343 34.05 -2.50 -24.03
N GLU A 344 33.56 -3.54 -24.73
CA GLU A 344 33.69 -3.63 -26.19
C GLU A 344 33.02 -2.42 -26.89
N LEU A 345 31.80 -2.04 -26.48
CA LEU A 345 31.10 -0.88 -27.05
C LEU A 345 31.78 0.44 -26.70
N LYS A 346 32.30 0.57 -25.48
CA LYS A 346 33.06 1.75 -25.03
C LYS A 346 34.32 1.99 -25.87
N GLN A 347 34.94 0.94 -26.40
CA GLN A 347 36.12 1.04 -27.27
C GLN A 347 35.77 1.18 -28.77
N ASP A 348 34.49 1.07 -29.14
CA ASP A 348 34.07 1.19 -30.54
C ASP A 348 34.18 2.67 -30.99
N PRO A 349 34.98 2.98 -32.03
CA PRO A 349 35.11 4.35 -32.55
C PRO A 349 33.79 4.93 -33.11
N LYS A 350 32.74 4.12 -33.26
CA LYS A 350 31.41 4.53 -33.74
C LYS A 350 30.37 4.61 -32.61
N ILE A 351 30.76 4.54 -31.34
CA ILE A 351 29.83 4.53 -30.21
C ILE A 351 28.81 5.67 -30.23
N GLU A 352 29.23 6.89 -30.57
CA GLU A 352 28.33 8.05 -30.70
C GLU A 352 27.25 7.81 -31.77
N LYS A 353 27.65 7.27 -32.94
CA LYS A 353 26.70 6.93 -34.02
C LYS A 353 25.77 5.79 -33.63
N ILE A 354 26.24 4.84 -32.81
CA ILE A 354 25.42 3.75 -32.28
C ILE A 354 24.37 4.33 -31.32
N ILE A 355 24.77 5.20 -30.40
CA ILE A 355 23.88 5.89 -29.46
C ILE A 355 22.82 6.69 -30.23
N GLU A 356 23.22 7.54 -31.18
CA GLU A 356 22.28 8.32 -32.01
C GLU A 356 21.26 7.44 -32.74
N LYS A 357 21.72 6.32 -33.32
CA LYS A 357 20.86 5.36 -34.02
C LYS A 357 19.86 4.68 -33.07
N ILE A 358 20.29 4.37 -31.85
CA ILE A 358 19.44 3.77 -30.82
C ILE A 358 18.39 4.76 -30.35
N ILE A 359 18.79 6.00 -30.03
CA ILE A 359 17.89 7.08 -29.62
C ILE A 359 16.81 7.32 -30.68
N LYS A 360 17.19 7.34 -31.97
CA LYS A 360 16.24 7.49 -33.08
C LYS A 360 15.22 6.36 -33.17
N LYS A 361 15.59 5.14 -32.79
CA LYS A 361 14.70 3.96 -32.80
C LYS A 361 13.89 3.81 -31.51
N CYS A 362 14.41 4.27 -30.39
CA CYS A 362 13.85 4.11 -29.06
C CYS A 362 13.92 5.46 -28.31
N PRO A 363 12.98 6.38 -28.58
CA PRO A 363 13.00 7.71 -27.97
C PRO A 363 12.84 7.68 -26.44
N ASP A 364 12.22 6.62 -25.88
CA ASP A 364 12.03 6.45 -24.44
C ASP A 364 13.32 6.33 -23.62
N ILE A 365 14.46 6.04 -24.27
CA ILE A 365 15.79 5.99 -23.62
C ILE A 365 16.69 7.16 -23.99
N ALA A 366 16.18 8.14 -24.74
CA ALA A 366 16.97 9.27 -25.22
C ALA A 366 17.64 10.04 -24.07
N GLU A 367 16.84 10.43 -23.07
CA GLU A 367 17.33 11.16 -21.88
C GLU A 367 18.41 10.37 -21.14
N ALA A 368 18.21 9.06 -20.99
CA ALA A 368 19.15 8.18 -20.30
C ALA A 368 20.50 8.05 -21.03
N LEU A 369 20.47 8.01 -22.37
CA LEU A 369 21.67 7.78 -23.19
C LEU A 369 22.42 9.06 -23.56
N ASN A 370 21.75 10.22 -23.61
CA ASN A 370 22.41 11.49 -23.90
C ASN A 370 23.45 11.86 -22.83
N ASP A 371 23.15 11.56 -21.56
CA ASP A 371 24.03 11.84 -20.41
C ASP A 371 24.79 10.58 -19.96
N LEU A 372 25.07 9.63 -20.86
CA LEU A 372 25.71 8.36 -20.49
C LEU A 372 27.19 8.56 -20.14
N ASN A 373 27.57 8.19 -18.91
CA ASN A 373 28.97 8.18 -18.49
C ASN A 373 29.60 6.77 -18.59
N LEU A 374 30.52 6.59 -19.54
CA LEU A 374 31.25 5.33 -19.74
C LEU A 374 32.64 5.30 -19.05
N ASN A 375 33.01 6.29 -18.23
CA ASN A 375 34.30 6.32 -17.54
C ASN A 375 34.44 5.34 -16.36
N ILE A 376 33.51 4.40 -16.23
CA ILE A 376 33.54 3.32 -15.25
C ILE A 376 34.33 2.14 -15.83
N ASP A 377 35.10 1.46 -14.99
CA ASP A 377 35.78 0.20 -15.33
C ASP A 377 34.84 -0.96 -14.98
N PHE A 378 34.08 -1.44 -15.96
CA PHE A 378 33.02 -2.42 -15.74
C PHE A 378 33.57 -3.81 -15.40
N MET A 379 34.83 -4.10 -15.78
CA MET A 379 35.48 -5.37 -15.48
C MET A 379 35.84 -5.51 -13.99
N LYS A 380 36.05 -4.40 -13.27
CA LYS A 380 36.28 -4.43 -11.81
C LYS A 380 35.05 -4.82 -10.99
N ILE A 381 33.86 -4.58 -11.53
CA ILE A 381 32.58 -4.90 -10.89
C ILE A 381 31.92 -6.14 -11.52
N ALA A 382 32.64 -6.84 -12.41
CA ALA A 382 32.15 -8.03 -13.10
C ALA A 382 32.24 -9.28 -12.22
N LYS A 383 31.14 -10.04 -12.12
CA LYS A 383 31.11 -11.37 -11.50
C LYS A 383 30.26 -12.34 -12.30
N ASP A 384 30.45 -13.64 -12.06
CA ASP A 384 29.50 -14.65 -12.53
C ASP A 384 28.21 -14.57 -11.70
N THR A 385 27.04 -14.77 -12.33
CA THR A 385 25.73 -14.48 -11.71
C THR A 385 25.48 -15.24 -10.39
N HIS A 386 26.00 -16.47 -10.27
CA HIS A 386 25.89 -17.29 -9.07
C HIS A 386 26.75 -16.79 -7.89
N GLU A 387 27.71 -15.91 -8.15
CA GLU A 387 28.58 -15.27 -7.15
C GLU A 387 28.04 -13.91 -6.69
N PHE A 388 26.84 -13.51 -7.14
CA PHE A 388 26.24 -12.26 -6.72
C PHE A 388 25.93 -12.30 -5.22
N GLU A 389 26.39 -11.27 -4.52
CA GLU A 389 26.05 -10.94 -3.14
C GLU A 389 25.47 -9.54 -3.19
N CYS A 390 24.15 -9.45 -3.31
CA CYS A 390 23.43 -8.20 -3.49
C CYS A 390 22.03 -8.29 -2.84
N ASP A 391 21.49 -7.14 -2.47
CA ASP A 391 20.19 -7.00 -1.81
C ASP A 391 19.04 -7.08 -2.82
N MET A 392 19.34 -6.84 -4.11
CA MET A 392 18.42 -6.96 -5.24
C MET A 392 19.20 -7.20 -6.53
N ALA A 393 18.61 -7.92 -7.48
CA ALA A 393 19.08 -7.96 -8.86
C ALA A 393 18.12 -7.24 -9.82
N VAL A 394 18.65 -6.34 -10.65
CA VAL A 394 17.94 -5.71 -11.77
C VAL A 394 18.16 -6.56 -13.01
N VAL A 395 17.07 -6.96 -13.65
CA VAL A 395 17.10 -7.77 -14.88
C VAL A 395 16.48 -6.99 -16.03
N LEU A 396 17.27 -6.72 -17.07
CA LEU A 396 16.85 -6.00 -18.26
C LEU A 396 16.55 -6.98 -19.40
N GLY A 397 15.29 -7.07 -19.80
CA GLY A 397 14.85 -8.03 -20.81
C GLY A 397 13.35 -8.25 -20.79
N GLY A 398 12.91 -9.45 -21.18
CA GLY A 398 11.54 -9.90 -20.94
C GLY A 398 11.54 -11.08 -19.96
N ASP A 399 10.39 -11.73 -19.79
CA ASP A 399 10.19 -12.84 -18.84
C ASP A 399 11.25 -13.95 -18.97
N GLY A 400 11.58 -14.37 -20.19
CA GLY A 400 12.61 -15.40 -20.40
C GLY A 400 14.02 -14.99 -19.98
N THR A 401 14.35 -13.69 -19.98
CA THR A 401 15.62 -13.21 -19.39
C THR A 401 15.55 -13.24 -17.87
N LEU A 402 14.39 -12.88 -17.30
CA LEU A 402 14.16 -12.90 -15.86
C LEU A 402 14.28 -14.33 -15.30
N LEU A 403 13.60 -15.31 -15.91
CA LEU A 403 13.68 -16.72 -15.51
C LEU A 403 15.13 -17.25 -15.56
N ARG A 404 15.86 -16.92 -16.62
CA ARG A 404 17.29 -17.28 -16.76
C ARG A 404 18.18 -16.65 -15.70
N ALA A 405 17.89 -15.41 -15.29
CA ALA A 405 18.61 -14.76 -14.21
C ALA A 405 18.28 -15.41 -12.86
N GLN A 406 16.98 -15.63 -12.58
CA GLN A 406 16.49 -16.26 -11.36
C GLN A 406 17.12 -17.65 -11.14
N ALA A 407 17.21 -18.47 -12.18
CA ALA A 407 17.81 -19.81 -12.11
C ALA A 407 19.31 -19.81 -11.76
N LYS A 408 20.02 -18.69 -11.96
CA LYS A 408 21.46 -18.56 -11.70
C LYS A 408 21.78 -17.77 -10.44
N LEU A 409 20.88 -16.91 -9.99
CA LEU A 409 21.04 -16.12 -8.78
C LEU A 409 20.85 -16.99 -7.53
N LYS A 410 21.32 -16.50 -6.38
CA LYS A 410 20.97 -17.10 -5.09
C LYS A 410 19.46 -17.00 -4.92
N GLU A 411 18.84 -18.07 -4.43
CA GLU A 411 17.38 -18.22 -4.45
C GLU A 411 16.62 -17.10 -3.72
N GLU A 412 17.24 -16.47 -2.72
CA GLU A 412 16.64 -15.44 -1.88
C GLU A 412 16.78 -14.02 -2.46
N THR A 413 17.56 -13.83 -3.53
CA THR A 413 17.80 -12.50 -4.10
C THR A 413 16.54 -11.96 -4.81
N PRO A 414 15.93 -10.85 -4.33
CA PRO A 414 14.77 -10.24 -4.96
C PRO A 414 15.09 -9.69 -6.36
N LEU A 415 14.12 -9.77 -7.27
CA LEU A 415 14.28 -9.43 -8.68
C LEU A 415 13.45 -8.19 -9.07
N LEU A 416 14.08 -7.22 -9.75
CA LEU A 416 13.40 -6.14 -10.44
C LEU A 416 13.52 -6.35 -11.95
N GLY A 417 12.41 -6.67 -12.62
CA GLY A 417 12.37 -6.81 -14.08
C GLY A 417 12.07 -5.48 -14.78
N ILE A 418 13.00 -5.03 -15.63
CA ILE A 418 12.80 -3.89 -16.54
C ILE A 418 12.53 -4.44 -17.95
N ASN A 419 11.33 -4.19 -18.45
CA ASN A 419 10.90 -4.62 -19.76
C ASN A 419 11.65 -3.86 -20.86
N MET A 420 12.37 -4.58 -21.73
CA MET A 420 13.12 -4.03 -22.88
C MET A 420 12.55 -4.48 -24.24
N GLY A 421 11.36 -5.07 -24.26
CA GLY A 421 10.74 -5.68 -25.44
C GLY A 421 9.22 -5.52 -25.49
N THR A 422 8.51 -6.62 -25.75
CA THR A 422 7.05 -6.68 -25.69
C THR A 422 6.58 -6.81 -24.24
N VAL A 423 5.35 -6.40 -23.94
CA VAL A 423 4.74 -6.54 -22.60
C VAL A 423 4.85 -7.99 -22.12
N GLY A 424 5.40 -8.20 -20.91
CA GLY A 424 5.53 -9.49 -20.21
C GLY A 424 4.76 -9.50 -18.89
N PHE A 425 4.61 -10.68 -18.28
CA PHE A 425 3.86 -10.87 -17.02
C PHE A 425 4.74 -10.78 -15.77
N LEU A 426 6.06 -10.96 -15.90
CA LEU A 426 6.98 -10.90 -14.76
C LEU A 426 7.68 -9.55 -14.66
N THR A 427 7.98 -8.90 -15.78
CA THR A 427 8.59 -7.56 -15.81
C THR A 427 7.56 -6.45 -15.53
N ASP A 428 7.71 -5.70 -14.42
CA ASP A 428 6.76 -4.63 -14.03
C ASP A 428 7.06 -3.27 -14.67
N VAL A 429 8.34 -2.99 -14.86
CA VAL A 429 8.84 -1.64 -15.09
C VAL A 429 9.14 -1.44 -16.56
N GLU A 430 8.41 -0.53 -17.20
CA GLU A 430 8.72 -0.09 -18.55
C GLU A 430 9.96 0.82 -18.54
N VAL A 431 10.71 0.83 -19.64
CA VAL A 431 12.01 1.53 -19.69
C VAL A 431 11.90 3.00 -19.28
N LYS A 432 10.86 3.70 -19.77
CA LYS A 432 10.56 5.11 -19.45
C LYS A 432 10.27 5.37 -17.97
N GLU A 433 9.83 4.36 -17.23
CA GLU A 433 9.46 4.44 -15.80
C GLU A 433 10.62 4.06 -14.88
N THR A 434 11.72 3.55 -15.44
CA THR A 434 12.84 2.96 -14.69
C THR A 434 13.35 3.85 -13.58
N PHE A 435 13.78 5.08 -13.88
CA PHE A 435 14.39 5.95 -12.86
C PHE A 435 13.41 6.43 -11.81
N ASN A 436 12.12 6.57 -12.16
CA ASN A 436 11.08 6.84 -11.18
C ASN A 436 10.91 5.65 -10.23
N ALA A 437 10.82 4.43 -10.78
CA ALA A 437 10.73 3.20 -9.99
C ALA A 437 11.97 3.01 -9.09
N LEU A 438 13.18 3.20 -9.62
CA LEU A 438 14.41 3.12 -8.82
C LEU A 438 14.46 4.18 -7.73
N SER A 439 14.01 5.41 -8.00
CA SER A 439 13.96 6.46 -6.98
C SER A 439 13.02 6.12 -5.82
N LYS A 440 11.92 5.42 -6.10
CA LYS A 440 11.00 4.87 -5.09
C LYS A 440 11.67 3.74 -4.31
N ILE A 441 12.30 2.80 -5.02
CA ILE A 441 12.98 1.65 -4.40
C ILE A 441 14.06 2.11 -3.42
N ILE A 442 14.91 3.05 -3.81
CA ILE A 442 15.98 3.60 -2.95
C ILE A 442 15.42 4.30 -1.71
N LYS A 443 14.22 4.88 -1.79
CA LYS A 443 13.52 5.49 -0.66
C LYS A 443 12.78 4.48 0.22
N GLY A 444 12.76 3.20 -0.16
CA GLY A 444 11.99 2.16 0.51
C GLY A 444 10.53 2.06 0.06
N ASP A 445 10.10 2.84 -0.95
CA ASP A 445 8.73 2.86 -1.49
C ASP A 445 8.50 1.71 -2.49
N TYR A 446 8.68 0.46 -2.05
CA TYR A 446 8.44 -0.75 -2.83
C TYR A 446 7.97 -1.89 -1.93
N TYR A 447 7.39 -2.94 -2.52
CA TYR A 447 7.06 -4.17 -1.80
C TYR A 447 7.65 -5.39 -2.50
N LYS A 448 7.92 -6.45 -1.73
CA LYS A 448 8.31 -7.76 -2.26
C LYS A 448 7.06 -8.57 -2.55
N GLU A 449 6.83 -8.88 -3.81
CA GLU A 449 5.81 -9.83 -4.22
C GLU A 449 6.40 -11.24 -4.21
N LYS A 450 5.79 -12.10 -3.39
CA LYS A 450 6.17 -13.50 -3.23
C LYS A 450 5.57 -14.36 -4.34
N ARG A 451 6.39 -15.20 -4.98
CA ARG A 451 5.96 -16.19 -5.99
C ARG A 451 6.51 -17.57 -5.64
N SER A 452 5.65 -18.59 -5.71
CA SER A 452 6.04 -19.99 -5.48
C SER A 452 6.87 -20.55 -6.63
N LYS A 453 7.76 -21.51 -6.32
CA LYS A 453 8.43 -22.37 -7.32
C LYS A 453 7.93 -23.80 -7.22
N LEU A 454 8.03 -24.52 -8.33
CA LEU A 454 7.89 -25.96 -8.42
C LEU A 454 9.26 -26.60 -8.23
N MET A 455 9.36 -27.57 -7.34
CA MET A 455 10.51 -28.46 -7.23
C MET A 455 10.18 -29.80 -7.87
N VAL A 456 11.10 -30.31 -8.67
CA VAL A 456 11.01 -31.60 -9.36
C VAL A 456 12.09 -32.52 -8.83
N SER A 457 11.72 -33.75 -8.49
CA SER A 457 12.65 -34.82 -8.16
C SER A 457 12.55 -35.95 -9.17
N HIS A 458 13.69 -36.34 -9.73
CA HIS A 458 13.83 -37.44 -10.69
C HIS A 458 15.20 -38.10 -10.46
N GLU A 459 15.22 -39.42 -10.27
CA GLU A 459 16.43 -40.22 -10.00
C GLU A 459 17.40 -39.67 -8.92
N ASN A 460 16.86 -39.05 -7.85
CA ASN A 460 17.58 -38.35 -6.78
C ASN A 460 18.21 -36.99 -7.15
N HIS A 461 18.01 -36.52 -8.37
CA HIS A 461 18.29 -35.13 -8.74
C HIS A 461 17.10 -34.23 -8.40
N TYR A 462 17.42 -32.98 -8.06
CA TYR A 462 16.43 -31.96 -7.71
C TYR A 462 16.59 -30.76 -8.63
N PHE A 463 15.48 -30.30 -9.18
CA PHE A 463 15.41 -29.15 -10.07
C PHE A 463 14.29 -28.23 -9.65
N ASN A 464 14.39 -26.97 -10.04
CA ASN A 464 13.38 -25.96 -9.76
C ASN A 464 12.89 -25.32 -11.06
N ALA A 465 11.59 -25.02 -11.11
CA ALA A 465 10.96 -24.24 -12.16
C ALA A 465 10.05 -23.19 -11.53
N MET A 466 10.14 -21.95 -11.98
CA MET A 466 9.28 -20.88 -11.47
C MET A 466 7.90 -20.93 -12.11
N ASN A 467 7.81 -21.21 -13.42
CA ASN A 467 6.56 -21.21 -14.15
C ASN A 467 6.01 -22.63 -14.31
N GLU A 468 6.72 -23.50 -15.02
CA GLU A 468 6.24 -24.85 -15.30
C GLU A 468 7.34 -25.86 -15.61
N VAL A 469 6.98 -27.13 -15.44
CA VAL A 469 7.66 -28.25 -16.07
C VAL A 469 6.75 -28.93 -17.07
N VAL A 470 7.24 -29.04 -18.29
CA VAL A 470 6.60 -29.74 -19.40
C VAL A 470 7.25 -31.09 -19.57
N ILE A 471 6.44 -32.14 -19.55
CA ILE A 471 6.84 -33.51 -19.84
C ILE A 471 6.29 -33.83 -21.22
N MET A 472 7.14 -34.00 -22.22
CA MET A 472 6.67 -34.24 -23.59
C MET A 472 7.55 -35.23 -24.36
N THR A 473 7.03 -35.74 -25.47
CA THR A 473 7.80 -36.60 -26.38
C THR A 473 8.89 -35.81 -27.11
N ASN A 474 10.10 -36.38 -27.21
CA ASN A 474 11.13 -35.85 -28.13
C ASN A 474 10.89 -36.24 -29.60
N LYS A 475 9.94 -37.13 -29.86
CA LYS A 475 9.52 -37.58 -31.20
C LYS A 475 8.23 -36.90 -31.61
N PRO A 476 8.21 -36.06 -32.66
CA PRO A 476 6.99 -35.44 -33.18
C PRO A 476 5.88 -36.46 -33.47
N ALA A 477 4.62 -36.07 -33.21
CA ALA A 477 3.41 -36.88 -33.44
C ALA A 477 3.35 -38.23 -32.69
N LYS A 478 4.02 -38.36 -31.53
CA LYS A 478 3.98 -39.57 -30.70
C LYS A 478 3.51 -39.27 -29.28
N MET A 479 2.25 -39.57 -28.98
CA MET A 479 1.70 -39.44 -27.61
C MET A 479 2.41 -40.31 -26.56
N LEU A 480 2.61 -39.77 -25.37
CA LEU A 480 3.03 -40.50 -24.17
C LEU A 480 1.80 -41.06 -23.44
N HIS A 481 2.04 -41.98 -22.48
CA HIS A 481 0.99 -42.55 -21.64
C HIS A 481 1.35 -42.27 -20.19
N PHE A 482 0.58 -41.40 -19.54
CA PHE A 482 0.86 -40.89 -18.21
C PHE A 482 -0.10 -41.52 -17.20
N GLU A 483 0.44 -41.98 -16.08
CA GLU A 483 -0.30 -42.10 -14.82
C GLU A 483 0.01 -40.86 -13.98
N ILE A 484 -1.03 -40.20 -13.46
CA ILE A 484 -0.91 -39.03 -12.59
C ILE A 484 -1.48 -39.40 -11.22
N GLN A 485 -0.64 -39.26 -10.20
CA GLN A 485 -0.99 -39.50 -8.81
C GLN A 485 -0.86 -38.20 -8.01
N VAL A 486 -1.75 -38.01 -7.04
CA VAL A 486 -1.69 -36.90 -6.08
C VAL A 486 -1.77 -37.51 -4.69
N ASP A 487 -0.77 -37.22 -3.85
CA ASP A 487 -0.65 -37.75 -2.49
C ASP A 487 -0.74 -39.29 -2.43
N GLY A 488 -0.25 -39.95 -3.49
CA GLY A 488 -0.22 -41.41 -3.64
C GLY A 488 -1.47 -42.04 -4.27
N GLU A 489 -2.54 -41.26 -4.51
CA GLU A 489 -3.75 -41.75 -5.18
C GLU A 489 -3.72 -41.46 -6.68
N THR A 490 -3.95 -42.49 -7.52
CA THR A 490 -4.08 -42.29 -8.98
C THR A 490 -5.37 -41.56 -9.29
N ILE A 491 -5.24 -40.33 -9.79
CA ILE A 491 -6.36 -39.47 -10.13
C ILE A 491 -6.72 -39.50 -11.62
N GLU A 492 -5.74 -39.77 -12.49
CA GLU A 492 -5.93 -39.71 -13.94
C GLU A 492 -4.90 -40.58 -14.67
N GLU A 493 -5.34 -41.25 -15.74
CA GLU A 493 -4.49 -41.97 -16.69
C GLU A 493 -4.83 -41.46 -18.09
N VAL A 494 -3.84 -40.85 -18.76
CA VAL A 494 -4.10 -40.12 -20.01
C VAL A 494 -3.01 -40.35 -21.04
N ARG A 495 -3.43 -40.51 -22.29
CA ARG A 495 -2.54 -40.42 -23.46
C ARG A 495 -2.56 -39.01 -23.99
N ALA A 496 -1.41 -38.38 -24.12
CA ALA A 496 -1.30 -36.97 -24.51
C ALA A 496 0.04 -36.73 -25.20
N ASP A 497 0.16 -35.62 -25.93
CA ASP A 497 1.44 -35.21 -26.51
C ASP A 497 2.43 -34.78 -25.42
N GLY A 498 1.90 -34.31 -24.29
CA GLY A 498 2.65 -34.01 -23.08
C GLY A 498 1.76 -33.73 -21.88
N LEU A 499 2.39 -33.37 -20.78
CA LEU A 499 1.77 -32.97 -19.52
C LEU A 499 2.51 -31.75 -18.98
N ILE A 500 1.80 -30.75 -18.49
CA ILE A 500 2.36 -29.56 -17.84
C ILE A 500 1.99 -29.61 -16.37
N ILE A 501 2.98 -29.44 -15.50
CA ILE A 501 2.80 -29.13 -14.09
C ILE A 501 3.26 -27.69 -13.90
N SER A 502 2.35 -26.80 -13.53
CA SER A 502 2.60 -25.36 -13.50
C SER A 502 2.28 -24.75 -12.14
N THR A 503 3.04 -23.73 -11.77
CA THR A 503 2.70 -22.85 -10.65
C THR A 503 1.62 -21.85 -11.08
N PRO A 504 1.01 -21.11 -10.15
CA PRO A 504 0.11 -20.00 -10.49
C PRO A 504 0.78 -18.94 -11.38
N SER A 505 2.09 -18.71 -11.21
CA SER A 505 2.85 -17.77 -12.05
C SER A 505 3.00 -18.27 -13.48
N GLY A 506 3.16 -19.58 -13.70
CA GLY A 506 3.22 -20.18 -15.03
C GLY A 506 1.87 -20.27 -15.75
N SER A 507 0.76 -19.99 -15.06
CA SER A 507 -0.59 -20.03 -15.63
C SER A 507 -0.78 -19.13 -16.84
N THR A 508 0.02 -18.06 -16.95
CA THR A 508 0.03 -17.10 -18.08
C THR A 508 1.09 -17.40 -19.14
N ALA A 509 1.91 -18.43 -18.94
CA ALA A 509 2.97 -18.87 -19.84
C ALA A 509 2.49 -20.01 -20.75
N TYR A 510 3.23 -21.13 -20.83
CA TYR A 510 2.86 -22.22 -21.72
C TYR A 510 1.56 -22.91 -21.28
N ALA A 511 1.28 -22.94 -19.98
CA ALA A 511 0.03 -23.42 -19.41
C ALA A 511 -1.20 -22.75 -20.05
N MET A 512 -1.18 -21.43 -20.26
CA MET A 512 -2.25 -20.69 -20.93
C MET A 512 -2.48 -21.20 -22.36
N SER A 513 -1.39 -21.39 -23.11
CA SER A 513 -1.45 -21.83 -24.50
C SER A 513 -1.94 -23.28 -24.64
N ALA A 514 -1.71 -24.12 -23.62
CA ALA A 514 -2.20 -25.48 -23.54
C ALA A 514 -3.67 -25.58 -23.07
N GLY A 515 -4.34 -24.45 -22.81
CA GLY A 515 -5.75 -24.39 -22.40
C GLY A 515 -5.95 -24.44 -20.88
N GLY A 516 -4.92 -24.19 -20.09
CA GLY A 516 -5.00 -24.03 -18.63
C GLY A 516 -5.74 -22.76 -18.20
N PRO A 517 -6.28 -22.71 -16.97
CA PRO A 517 -6.89 -21.50 -16.42
C PRO A 517 -5.82 -20.45 -16.08
N ILE A 518 -6.18 -19.17 -16.15
CA ILE A 518 -5.40 -18.08 -15.53
C ILE A 518 -5.64 -18.14 -14.03
N VAL A 519 -4.57 -18.21 -13.25
CA VAL A 519 -4.63 -18.33 -11.78
C VAL A 519 -3.93 -17.14 -11.15
N ASP A 520 -4.54 -16.54 -10.12
CA ASP A 520 -3.92 -15.47 -9.33
C ASP A 520 -2.60 -15.99 -8.73
N PRO A 521 -1.46 -15.30 -8.93
CA PRO A 521 -0.17 -15.72 -8.36
C PRO A 521 -0.15 -15.93 -6.84
N LYS A 522 -1.10 -15.35 -6.11
CA LYS A 522 -1.25 -15.50 -4.65
C LYS A 522 -1.99 -16.77 -4.23
N LEU A 523 -2.63 -17.48 -5.16
CA LEU A 523 -3.38 -18.69 -4.85
C LEU A 523 -2.43 -19.86 -4.58
N GLU A 524 -2.64 -20.57 -3.49
CA GLU A 524 -1.81 -21.71 -3.08
C GLU A 524 -2.26 -22.99 -3.80
N GLY A 525 -1.81 -23.17 -5.03
CA GLY A 525 -2.15 -24.36 -5.82
C GLY A 525 -1.16 -24.69 -6.95
N LEU A 526 -1.18 -25.94 -7.40
CA LEU A 526 -0.45 -26.42 -8.57
C LEU A 526 -1.43 -26.82 -9.67
N ILE A 527 -1.09 -26.52 -10.92
CA ILE A 527 -1.95 -26.70 -12.09
C ILE A 527 -1.43 -27.87 -12.91
N ILE A 528 -2.29 -28.84 -13.20
CA ILE A 528 -1.96 -30.02 -14.02
C ILE A 528 -2.74 -29.92 -15.34
N ILE A 529 -2.02 -29.86 -16.47
CA ILE A 529 -2.61 -29.67 -17.80
C ILE A 529 -2.09 -30.72 -18.77
N PRO A 530 -2.92 -31.65 -19.26
CA PRO A 530 -2.53 -32.54 -20.35
C PRO A 530 -2.54 -31.78 -21.69
N ILE A 531 -1.50 -31.96 -22.50
CA ILE A 531 -1.36 -31.31 -23.83
C ILE A 531 -1.95 -32.23 -24.90
N CYS A 532 -2.99 -31.74 -25.59
CA CYS A 532 -3.70 -32.51 -26.64
C CYS A 532 -4.08 -33.94 -26.21
N PRO A 533 -4.82 -34.12 -25.10
CA PRO A 533 -5.14 -35.45 -24.59
C PRO A 533 -6.08 -36.23 -25.52
N TYR A 534 -5.77 -37.52 -25.71
CA TYR A 534 -6.66 -38.51 -26.33
C TYR A 534 -7.67 -39.06 -25.31
N LYS A 535 -8.45 -38.16 -24.70
CA LYS A 535 -9.56 -38.45 -23.79
C LYS A 535 -10.53 -37.26 -23.78
N LEU A 536 -11.76 -37.45 -24.24
CA LEU A 536 -12.74 -36.36 -24.49
C LEU A 536 -13.03 -35.48 -23.25
N GLY A 537 -12.94 -36.08 -22.06
CA GLY A 537 -13.19 -35.44 -20.77
C GLY A 537 -11.95 -34.99 -20.00
N ALA A 538 -10.73 -35.15 -20.54
CA ALA A 538 -9.54 -34.65 -19.87
C ALA A 538 -9.59 -33.12 -19.79
N ARG A 539 -9.39 -32.56 -18.60
CA ARG A 539 -9.40 -31.12 -18.32
C ARG A 539 -8.21 -30.76 -17.45
N PRO A 540 -7.72 -29.51 -17.54
CA PRO A 540 -6.87 -28.96 -16.50
C PRO A 540 -7.56 -29.05 -15.13
N PHE A 541 -6.77 -29.34 -14.10
CA PHE A 541 -7.25 -29.27 -12.72
C PHE A 541 -6.16 -28.72 -11.81
N ILE A 542 -6.60 -28.20 -10.67
CA ILE A 542 -5.76 -27.53 -9.67
C ILE A 542 -5.80 -28.35 -8.40
N VAL A 543 -4.64 -28.59 -7.81
CA VAL A 543 -4.48 -29.25 -6.49
C VAL A 543 -3.81 -28.29 -5.51
N SER A 544 -3.83 -28.61 -4.22
CA SER A 544 -3.12 -27.81 -3.22
C SER A 544 -1.62 -27.79 -3.53
N ASP A 545 -0.96 -26.67 -3.26
CA ASP A 545 0.49 -26.57 -3.36
C ASP A 545 1.26 -27.34 -2.26
N THR A 546 0.53 -27.87 -1.27
CA THR A 546 1.06 -28.80 -0.26
C THR A 546 1.07 -30.25 -0.71
N SER A 547 0.37 -30.59 -1.81
CA SER A 547 0.32 -31.96 -2.34
C SER A 547 1.59 -32.35 -3.10
N GLU A 548 1.93 -33.63 -3.05
CA GLU A 548 2.95 -34.23 -3.93
C GLU A 548 2.27 -34.84 -5.16
N ILE A 549 2.67 -34.37 -6.35
CA ILE A 549 2.22 -34.93 -7.62
C ILE A 549 3.27 -35.92 -8.10
N THR A 550 2.88 -37.16 -8.41
CA THR A 550 3.77 -38.16 -9.02
C THR A 550 3.27 -38.49 -10.43
N VAL A 551 4.17 -38.42 -11.41
CA VAL A 551 3.89 -38.78 -12.81
C VAL A 551 4.72 -39.99 -13.19
N LYS A 552 4.08 -40.99 -13.82
CA LYS A 552 4.75 -42.19 -14.33
C LYS A 552 4.49 -42.40 -15.81
N LEU A 553 5.52 -42.87 -16.53
CA LEU A 553 5.40 -43.25 -17.94
C LEU A 553 5.03 -44.72 -18.08
N LEU A 554 3.82 -45.00 -18.56
CA LEU A 554 3.23 -46.35 -18.61
C LEU A 554 3.54 -47.15 -19.88
N LYS A 555 4.35 -46.63 -20.83
CA LYS A 555 4.62 -47.31 -22.11
C LYS A 555 6.10 -47.53 -22.37
N LYS A 556 6.50 -48.81 -22.42
CA LYS A 556 7.88 -49.23 -22.74
C LYS A 556 8.33 -48.75 -24.12
N GLY A 557 9.60 -48.33 -24.21
CA GLY A 557 10.24 -47.90 -25.45
C GLY A 557 9.87 -46.47 -25.90
N LYS A 558 9.28 -45.68 -25.00
CA LYS A 558 9.08 -44.24 -25.17
C LYS A 558 9.82 -43.51 -24.06
N SER A 559 10.57 -42.48 -24.46
CA SER A 559 11.19 -41.52 -23.55
C SER A 559 10.44 -40.19 -23.58
N ALA A 560 10.50 -39.46 -22.48
CA ALA A 560 10.03 -38.09 -22.36
C ALA A 560 11.20 -37.14 -22.09
N VAL A 561 11.07 -35.89 -22.51
CA VAL A 561 11.96 -34.79 -22.14
C VAL A 561 11.27 -33.89 -21.14
N PHE A 562 12.03 -33.41 -20.15
CA PHE A 562 11.59 -32.39 -19.20
C PHE A 562 12.06 -31.03 -19.66
N VAL A 563 11.09 -30.15 -19.90
CA VAL A 563 11.35 -28.75 -20.21
C VAL A 563 10.96 -27.91 -19.01
N MET A 564 11.94 -27.35 -18.31
CA MET A 564 11.74 -26.51 -17.13
C MET A 564 11.95 -25.06 -17.53
N ASP A 565 10.92 -24.21 -17.35
CA ASP A 565 10.96 -22.79 -17.75
C ASP A 565 11.49 -22.55 -19.18
N GLY A 566 11.16 -23.48 -20.11
CA GLY A 566 11.54 -23.42 -21.51
C GLY A 566 12.94 -23.97 -21.86
N GLN A 567 13.67 -24.57 -20.92
CA GLN A 567 14.95 -25.23 -21.18
C GLN A 567 14.82 -26.74 -21.01
N ILE A 568 15.48 -27.52 -21.86
CA ILE A 568 15.53 -28.98 -21.71
C ILE A 568 16.56 -29.28 -20.63
N ASN A 569 16.13 -29.97 -19.58
CA ASN A 569 16.97 -30.25 -18.41
C ASN A 569 17.29 -31.75 -18.29
N GLU A 570 16.32 -32.62 -18.56
CA GLU A 570 16.44 -34.06 -18.30
C GLU A 570 15.63 -34.89 -19.32
N GLU A 571 15.89 -36.21 -19.33
CA GLU A 571 15.09 -37.22 -20.02
C GLU A 571 14.62 -38.29 -19.04
N ALA A 572 13.43 -38.86 -19.24
CA ALA A 572 12.94 -40.02 -18.49
C ALA A 572 12.45 -41.13 -19.39
N ASP A 573 12.67 -42.36 -18.93
CA ASP A 573 12.22 -43.59 -19.58
C ASP A 573 11.05 -44.25 -18.85
N TYR A 574 10.67 -45.43 -19.35
CA TYR A 574 9.53 -46.22 -18.87
C TYR A 574 9.62 -46.57 -17.37
N LEU A 575 8.51 -46.37 -16.65
CA LEU A 575 8.33 -46.59 -15.20
C LEU A 575 9.17 -45.71 -14.27
N GLU A 576 9.90 -44.73 -14.79
CA GLU A 576 10.51 -43.74 -13.92
C GLU A 576 9.43 -42.85 -13.31
N GLU A 577 9.58 -42.60 -12.00
CA GLU A 577 8.70 -41.74 -11.23
C GLU A 577 9.27 -40.33 -11.20
N ILE A 578 8.45 -39.36 -11.57
CA ILE A 578 8.80 -37.95 -11.46
C ILE A 578 7.89 -37.32 -10.45
N LYS A 579 8.49 -36.70 -9.43
CA LYS A 579 7.77 -36.12 -8.32
C LYS A 579 7.84 -34.60 -8.37
N PHE A 580 6.70 -33.96 -8.14
CA PHE A 580 6.56 -32.51 -8.15
C PHE A 580 5.93 -32.07 -6.83
N LYS A 581 6.50 -31.03 -6.23
CA LYS A 581 5.92 -30.35 -5.07
C LYS A 581 6.34 -28.89 -5.06
N LYS A 582 5.69 -28.06 -4.25
CA LYS A 582 6.18 -26.70 -4.00
C LYS A 582 7.60 -26.74 -3.42
N ALA A 583 8.48 -25.87 -3.92
CA ALA A 583 9.82 -25.71 -3.37
C ALA A 583 9.76 -25.03 -1.99
N ASP A 584 10.67 -25.37 -1.09
CA ASP A 584 10.72 -24.80 0.26
C ASP A 584 11.03 -23.29 0.25
N LYS A 585 11.66 -22.81 -0.82
CA LYS A 585 12.04 -21.42 -1.01
C LYS A 585 11.26 -20.78 -2.14
N ASP A 586 10.75 -19.60 -1.88
CA ASP A 586 10.01 -18.78 -2.84
C ASP A 586 10.94 -17.83 -3.62
N VAL A 587 10.40 -17.19 -4.66
CA VAL A 587 11.04 -16.11 -5.41
C VAL A 587 10.38 -14.80 -5.03
N TYR A 588 11.18 -13.75 -4.89
CA TYR A 588 10.70 -12.42 -4.54
C TYR A 588 10.89 -11.45 -5.71
N PHE A 589 9.84 -10.71 -6.03
CA PHE A 589 9.85 -9.65 -7.05
C PHE A 589 9.72 -8.30 -6.38
N ILE A 590 10.53 -7.33 -6.76
CA ILE A 590 10.41 -5.96 -6.29
C ILE A 590 9.41 -5.21 -7.17
N ARG A 591 8.36 -4.69 -6.53
CA ARG A 591 7.25 -3.99 -7.18
C ARG A 591 7.11 -2.59 -6.62
N THR A 592 6.87 -1.61 -7.49
CA THR A 592 6.63 -0.20 -7.11
C THR A 592 5.20 0.27 -7.38
N SER A 593 4.39 -0.62 -7.95
CA SER A 593 2.97 -0.39 -8.23
C SER A 593 2.17 -1.66 -7.95
N SER A 594 0.90 -1.50 -7.59
CA SER A 594 -0.04 -2.61 -7.40
C SER A 594 -0.83 -2.84 -8.67
N LYS A 595 -0.17 -3.35 -9.72
CA LYS A 595 -0.85 -3.93 -10.89
C LYS A 595 -1.31 -5.34 -10.53
N TYR A 596 -2.49 -5.72 -10.99
CA TYR A 596 -3.11 -7.01 -10.65
C TYR A 596 -2.55 -8.18 -11.48
N PHE A 597 -1.95 -7.89 -12.65
CA PHE A 597 -1.26 -8.82 -13.54
C PHE A 597 -0.04 -8.14 -14.15
#